data_AF-A0A4R1NY19-F1
#
_entry.id   AF-A0A4R1NY19-F1
#
_cell.length_a   1.000
_cell.length_b   1.000
_cell.length_c   1.000
_cell.angle_alpha   90.00
_cell.angle_beta   90.00
_cell.angle_gamma   90.00
#
_symmetry.space_group_name_H-M   'P 1'
#
loop_
_entity.id
_entity.type
_entity.pdbx_description
1 polymer ?
#
loop_
_entity_poly.entity_id
_entity_poly.type
_entity_poly.pdbx_seq_one_letter_code
_entity_poly.pdbx_strand_id
1 'polypeptide(L)'
;MADKDREKTPLAREDEALLDSLFAAAKDDAAADPTPDFMARVLADAEAAMPVSNPVAQAAEVPRASFVAKAVALLGGWQSVSGLAAATVAGVWIGVAAGPAMLQSDIGTSLIVSSEETYLSALDASYAFLGN
;
A
#
# COMPACT_ATOMS: atom_id res chain seq x y z
N MET A 1 -18.42 2.87 2.36
CA MET A 1 -17.28 3.23 1.50
C MET A 1 -16.28 3.93 2.41
N ALA A 2 -15.55 3.13 3.20
CA ALA A 2 -14.71 3.62 4.27
C ALA A 2 -13.51 4.35 3.67
N ASP A 3 -13.56 5.68 3.77
CA ASP A 3 -12.51 6.53 4.34
C ASP A 3 -11.11 5.93 4.20
N LYS A 4 -10.64 5.87 2.95
CA LYS A 4 -9.27 5.53 2.61
C LYS A 4 -8.52 6.75 2.07
N ASP A 5 -9.10 7.92 2.23
CA ASP A 5 -8.34 9.14 2.41
C ASP A 5 -7.79 9.08 3.83
N ARG A 6 -6.80 8.19 4.04
CA ARG A 6 -5.92 8.32 5.20
C ARG A 6 -5.52 9.76 5.20
N GLU A 7 -6.02 10.46 6.21
CA GLU A 7 -5.77 11.84 6.54
C GLU A 7 -4.35 12.18 6.10
N LYS A 8 -4.21 12.68 4.87
CA LYS A 8 -3.15 13.61 4.57
C LYS A 8 -3.68 14.83 5.28
N THR A 9 -3.57 14.86 6.62
CA THR A 9 -3.76 16.07 7.38
C THR A 9 -2.88 17.04 6.63
N PRO A 10 -3.46 18.01 5.89
CA PRO A 10 -2.65 18.99 5.23
C PRO A 10 -1.79 19.51 6.35
N LEU A 11 -0.47 19.37 6.22
CA LEU A 11 0.45 20.03 7.15
C LEU A 11 -0.13 21.44 7.28
N ALA A 12 -0.35 21.90 8.52
CA ALA A 12 -1.01 23.18 8.69
C ALA A 12 -0.30 24.17 7.76
N ARG A 13 -1.00 25.06 7.04
CA ARG A 13 -0.31 25.90 6.03
C ARG A 13 0.94 26.62 6.57
N GLU A 14 0.96 26.83 7.89
CA GLU A 14 2.09 27.32 8.66
C GLU A 14 3.30 26.36 8.67
N ASP A 15 3.08 25.05 8.81
CA ASP A 15 4.10 24.00 8.72
C ASP A 15 4.66 23.89 7.29
N GLU A 16 3.82 23.98 6.25
CA GLU A 16 4.29 24.01 4.85
C GLU A 16 5.17 25.24 4.59
N ALA A 17 4.74 26.42 5.05
CA ALA A 17 5.50 27.66 4.93
C ALA A 17 6.82 27.61 5.74
N LEU A 18 6.80 26.99 6.92
CA LEU A 18 8.00 26.75 7.72
C LEU A 18 8.99 25.86 6.97
N LEU A 19 8.54 24.73 6.42
CA LEU A 19 9.38 23.82 5.64
C LEU A 19 9.98 24.51 4.42
N ASP A 20 9.18 25.28 3.68
CA ASP A 20 9.66 26.06 2.54
C ASP A 20 10.77 27.04 2.95
N SER A 21 10.62 27.70 4.11
CA SER A 21 11.65 28.60 4.64
C SER A 21 12.94 27.87 5.02
N LEU A 22 12.84 26.67 5.59
CA LEU A 22 14.00 25.84 5.94
C LEU A 22 14.71 25.33 4.69
N PHE A 23 13.97 24.91 3.66
CA PHE A 23 14.55 24.50 2.39
C PHE A 23 15.19 25.65 1.63
N ALA A 24 14.59 26.84 1.66
CA ALA A 24 15.21 28.05 1.10
C ALA A 24 16.53 28.38 1.79
N ALA A 25 16.56 28.35 3.13
CA ALA A 25 17.77 28.57 3.91
C ALA A 25 18.86 27.52 3.62
N ALA A 26 18.48 26.24 3.49
CA ALA A 26 19.42 25.16 3.18
C ALA A 26 19.98 25.25 1.76
N LYS A 27 19.22 25.79 0.80
CA LYS A 27 19.66 25.94 -0.59
C LYS A 27 20.79 26.97 -0.74
N ASP A 28 20.82 27.99 0.10
CA ASP A 28 21.83 29.04 0.07
C ASP A 28 23.09 28.67 0.90
N ASP A 29 23.10 27.51 1.55
CA ASP A 29 24.25 27.03 2.33
C ASP A 29 25.32 26.38 1.44
N ALA A 30 26.35 27.16 1.11
CA ALA A 30 27.51 26.68 0.36
C ALA A 30 28.30 25.56 1.08
N ALA A 31 28.13 25.36 2.40
CA ALA A 31 28.73 24.22 3.10
C ALA A 31 27.99 22.90 2.82
N ALA A 32 26.77 22.97 2.30
CA ALA A 32 26.00 21.80 1.87
C ALA A 32 26.40 21.31 0.47
N ASP A 33 27.20 22.08 -0.28
CA ASP A 33 27.67 21.66 -1.60
C ASP A 33 28.61 20.45 -1.48
N PRO A 34 28.37 19.38 -2.26
CA PRO A 34 29.24 18.21 -2.25
C PRO A 34 30.63 18.56 -2.76
N THR A 35 31.66 17.89 -2.21
CA THR A 35 33.02 18.11 -2.69
C THR A 35 33.17 17.69 -4.16
N PRO A 36 34.01 18.37 -4.97
CA PRO A 36 34.20 18.02 -6.37
C PRO A 36 34.67 16.56 -6.58
N ASP A 37 35.49 16.04 -5.67
CA ASP A 37 35.94 14.64 -5.71
C ASP A 37 34.79 13.65 -5.49
N PHE A 38 33.90 13.95 -4.54
CA PHE A 38 32.71 13.13 -4.32
C PHE A 38 31.80 13.14 -5.56
N MET A 39 31.56 14.31 -6.15
CA MET A 39 30.76 14.42 -7.37
C MET A 39 31.37 13.65 -8.54
N ALA A 40 32.69 13.69 -8.70
CA ALA A 40 33.37 12.91 -9.73
C ALA A 40 33.17 11.40 -9.56
N ARG A 41 33.19 10.90 -8.32
CA ARG A 41 32.92 9.48 -8.01
C ARG A 41 31.46 9.10 -8.29
N VAL A 42 30.51 9.96 -7.90
CA VAL A 42 29.08 9.74 -8.18
C VAL A 42 28.82 9.67 -9.68
N LEU A 43 29.43 10.58 -10.46
CA LEU A 43 29.28 10.57 -11.92
C LEU A 43 29.91 9.32 -12.56
N ALA A 44 31.07 8.88 -12.07
CA ALA A 44 31.69 7.64 -12.55
C ALA A 44 30.86 6.40 -12.24
N ASP A 45 30.26 6.33 -11.04
CA ASP A 45 29.36 5.24 -10.65
C ASP A 45 28.06 5.28 -11.48
N ALA A 46 27.50 6.47 -11.70
CA ALA A 46 26.34 6.65 -12.54
C ALA A 46 26.61 6.16 -13.97
N GLU A 47 27.74 6.52 -14.57
CA GLU A 47 28.15 6.04 -15.90
C GLU A 47 28.29 4.51 -15.94
N ALA A 48 28.87 3.90 -14.91
CA ALA A 48 28.97 2.44 -14.80
C ALA A 48 27.61 1.75 -14.64
N ALA A 49 26.66 2.42 -13.99
CA ALA A 49 25.29 1.95 -13.80
C ALA A 49 24.37 2.31 -14.97
N MET A 50 24.80 3.17 -15.91
CA MET A 50 24.00 3.50 -17.08
C MET A 50 23.76 2.22 -17.88
N PRO A 51 22.49 1.89 -18.19
CA PRO A 51 22.22 0.75 -19.04
C PRO A 51 22.87 1.01 -20.38
N VAL A 52 23.90 0.21 -20.69
CA VAL A 52 24.51 0.20 -22.02
C VAL A 52 23.36 -0.04 -22.99
N SER A 53 23.09 0.92 -23.85
CA SER A 53 22.22 0.74 -25.00
C SER A 53 22.94 -0.23 -25.92
N ASN A 54 22.87 -1.52 -25.59
CA ASN A 54 23.44 -2.57 -26.41
C ASN A 54 22.78 -2.42 -27.79
N PRO A 55 23.54 -2.16 -28.86
CA PRO A 55 22.96 -2.09 -30.19
C PRO A 55 22.33 -3.45 -30.42
N VAL A 56 20.98 -3.48 -30.43
CA VAL A 56 20.10 -4.66 -30.46
C VAL A 56 20.90 -5.92 -30.80
N ALA A 57 21.52 -6.50 -29.78
CA ALA A 57 22.30 -7.71 -29.97
C ALA A 57 21.27 -8.71 -30.48
N GLN A 58 21.48 -9.21 -31.70
CA GLN A 58 20.59 -10.12 -32.42
C GLN A 58 19.87 -10.99 -31.42
N ALA A 59 18.55 -10.81 -31.32
CA ALA A 59 17.68 -11.34 -30.28
C ALA A 59 18.20 -12.66 -29.70
N ALA A 60 19.04 -12.57 -28.67
CA ALA A 60 19.30 -13.70 -27.81
C ALA A 60 17.92 -14.05 -27.26
N GLU A 61 17.49 -15.29 -27.49
CA GLU A 61 16.14 -15.76 -27.20
C GLU A 61 15.76 -15.35 -25.78
N VAL A 62 15.07 -14.21 -25.65
CA VAL A 62 14.75 -13.64 -24.35
C VAL A 62 13.85 -14.67 -23.71
N PRO A 63 14.23 -15.29 -22.56
CA PRO A 63 13.38 -16.28 -21.93
C PRO A 63 12.02 -15.63 -21.78
N ARG A 64 10.98 -16.26 -22.35
CA ARG A 64 9.63 -15.69 -22.46
C ARG A 64 9.28 -15.10 -21.10
N ALA A 65 9.38 -13.78 -20.97
CA ALA A 65 9.17 -13.12 -19.69
C ALA A 65 7.80 -13.57 -19.19
N SER A 66 7.76 -14.11 -17.98
CA SER A 66 6.52 -14.64 -17.41
C SER A 66 5.45 -13.55 -17.49
N PHE A 67 4.19 -13.95 -17.67
CA PHE A 67 3.09 -12.98 -17.77
C PHE A 67 3.09 -11.99 -16.59
N VAL A 68 3.49 -12.48 -15.41
CA VAL A 68 3.68 -11.68 -14.19
C VAL A 68 4.81 -10.66 -14.34
N ALA A 69 5.98 -11.04 -14.87
CA ALA A 69 7.08 -10.12 -15.08
C ALA A 69 6.73 -9.00 -16.07
N LYS A 70 5.93 -9.31 -17.10
CA LYS A 70 5.41 -8.30 -18.03
C LYS A 70 4.41 -7.35 -17.35
N ALA A 71 3.51 -7.88 -16.51
CA ALA A 71 2.57 -7.07 -15.75
C ALA A 71 3.30 -6.13 -14.76
N VAL A 72 4.32 -6.63 -14.05
CA VAL A 72 5.14 -5.81 -13.14
C VAL A 72 5.91 -4.73 -13.90
N ALA A 73 6.46 -5.04 -15.07
CA ALA A 73 7.12 -4.04 -15.90
C ALA A 73 6.15 -2.94 -16.39
N LEU A 74 4.91 -3.32 -16.77
CA LEU A 74 3.86 -2.38 -17.18
C LEU A 74 3.40 -1.47 -16.02
N LEU A 75 3.44 -1.97 -14.78
CA LEU A 75 3.01 -1.24 -13.58
C LEU A 75 4.11 -0.35 -12.96
N GLY A 76 5.23 -0.15 -13.64
CA GLY A 76 6.33 0.70 -13.16
C GLY A 76 7.45 -0.06 -12.44
N GLY A 77 7.54 -1.37 -12.63
CA GLY A 77 8.65 -2.19 -12.12
C GLY A 77 8.55 -2.45 -10.62
N TRP A 78 9.70 -2.45 -9.94
CA TRP A 78 9.83 -2.94 -8.56
C TRP A 78 8.94 -2.21 -7.52
N GLN A 79 8.57 -0.95 -7.77
CA GLN A 79 7.67 -0.19 -6.89
C GLN A 79 6.26 -0.78 -6.79
N SER A 80 5.77 -1.41 -7.87
CA SER A 80 4.48 -2.12 -7.82
C SER A 80 4.55 -3.39 -6.96
N VAL A 81 5.72 -4.04 -6.93
CA VAL A 81 5.96 -5.26 -6.15
C VAL A 81 6.13 -4.96 -4.67
N SER A 82 6.80 -3.86 -4.32
CA SER A 82 6.97 -3.45 -2.92
C SER A 82 5.62 -3.15 -2.26
N GLY A 83 4.71 -2.48 -2.97
CA GLY A 83 3.33 -2.23 -2.50
C GLY A 83 2.52 -3.51 -2.30
N LEU A 84 2.63 -4.47 -3.23
CA LEU A 84 1.96 -5.77 -3.12
C LEU A 84 2.51 -6.59 -1.94
N ALA A 85 3.83 -6.60 -1.75
CA ALA A 85 4.47 -7.24 -0.61
C ALA A 85 4.07 -6.59 0.72
N ALA A 86 3.99 -5.25 0.78
CA ALA A 86 3.48 -4.57 1.96
C ALA A 86 2.00 -4.91 2.23
N ALA A 87 1.17 -5.03 1.19
CA ALA A 87 -0.24 -5.41 1.33
C ALA A 87 -0.42 -6.84 1.83
N THR A 88 0.40 -7.79 1.38
CA THR A 88 0.36 -9.17 1.90
C THR A 88 0.81 -9.24 3.35
N VAL A 89 1.89 -8.55 3.72
CA VAL A 89 2.34 -8.44 5.11
C VAL A 89 1.29 -7.79 5.99
N ALA A 90 0.65 -6.72 5.53
CA ALA A 90 -0.46 -6.07 6.24
C ALA A 90 -1.66 -7.01 6.39
N GLY A 91 -2.01 -7.79 5.36
CA GLY A 91 -3.07 -8.80 5.43
C GLY A 91 -2.76 -9.91 6.44
N VAL A 92 -1.52 -10.40 6.47
CA VAL A 92 -1.07 -11.38 7.48
C VAL A 92 -1.11 -10.77 8.89
N TRP A 93 -0.65 -9.53 9.05
CA TRP A 93 -0.71 -8.83 10.33
C TRP A 93 -2.15 -8.68 10.82
N ILE A 94 -3.07 -8.24 9.95
CA ILE A 94 -4.49 -8.10 10.30
C ILE A 94 -5.08 -9.48 10.62
N GLY A 95 -4.80 -10.53 9.86
CA GLY A 95 -5.33 -11.86 10.13
C GLY A 95 -4.86 -12.45 11.46
N VAL A 96 -3.60 -12.18 11.85
CA VAL A 96 -3.04 -12.64 13.13
C VAL A 96 -3.49 -11.76 14.30
N ALA A 97 -3.54 -10.44 14.11
CA ALA A 97 -3.97 -9.49 15.14
C ALA A 97 -5.48 -9.53 15.36
N ALA A 98 -6.27 -9.87 14.34
CA ALA A 98 -7.69 -10.21 14.42
C ALA A 98 -7.88 -11.65 14.93
N GLY A 99 -7.05 -12.08 15.89
CA GLY A 99 -7.29 -13.28 16.68
C GLY A 99 -8.63 -13.24 17.44
N PRO A 100 -8.87 -14.18 18.37
CA PRO A 100 -10.18 -14.39 18.99
C PRO A 100 -10.81 -13.16 19.71
N ALA A 101 -10.06 -12.08 19.90
CA ALA A 101 -10.60 -10.79 20.33
C ALA A 101 -11.63 -10.18 19.34
N MET A 102 -11.46 -10.36 18.02
CA MET A 102 -12.46 -9.93 17.02
C MET A 102 -13.68 -10.85 16.94
N LEU A 103 -13.54 -12.12 17.36
CA LEU A 103 -14.66 -13.04 17.51
C LEU A 103 -15.54 -12.69 18.74
N GLN A 104 -14.98 -11.97 19.72
CA GLN A 104 -15.69 -11.51 20.92
C GLN A 104 -16.33 -10.13 20.75
N SER A 105 -15.94 -9.35 19.74
CA SER A 105 -16.64 -8.11 19.38
C SER A 105 -17.90 -8.44 18.58
N ASP A 106 -19.07 -7.99 19.08
CA ASP A 106 -20.47 -8.01 18.60
C ASP A 106 -20.82 -8.49 17.18
N ILE A 107 -19.92 -8.38 16.21
CA ILE A 107 -20.09 -8.85 14.84
C ILE A 107 -20.24 -10.38 14.80
N GLY A 108 -19.42 -11.13 15.54
CA GLY A 108 -19.51 -12.59 15.61
C GLY A 108 -20.82 -13.07 16.26
N THR A 109 -21.23 -12.43 17.35
CA THR A 109 -22.48 -12.71 18.06
C THR A 109 -23.70 -12.31 17.22
N SER A 110 -23.67 -11.19 16.50
CA SER A 110 -24.79 -10.76 15.64
C SER A 110 -25.05 -11.72 14.47
N LEU A 111 -24.00 -12.31 13.90
CA LEU A 111 -24.10 -13.26 12.79
C LEU A 111 -24.64 -14.62 13.27
N ILE A 112 -24.33 -15.03 14.50
CA ILE A 112 -24.81 -16.28 15.10
C ILE A 112 -26.24 -16.12 15.65
N VAL A 113 -26.57 -14.97 16.27
CA VAL A 113 -27.91 -14.68 16.83
C VAL A 113 -28.95 -14.44 15.73
N SER A 114 -28.55 -13.87 14.58
CA SER A 114 -29.50 -13.57 13.49
C SER A 114 -30.11 -14.81 12.82
N SER A 115 -29.50 -16.00 12.93
CA SER A 115 -29.96 -17.19 12.21
C SER A 115 -31.04 -18.01 12.93
N GLU A 116 -31.19 -17.91 14.25
CA GLU A 116 -32.14 -18.75 15.00
C GLU A 116 -33.43 -17.99 15.40
N GLU A 117 -33.33 -16.71 15.73
CA GLU A 117 -34.46 -15.91 16.21
C GLU A 117 -35.48 -15.55 15.11
N THR A 118 -35.03 -15.39 13.86
CA THR A 118 -35.93 -15.00 12.74
C THR A 118 -36.93 -16.10 12.40
N TYR A 119 -36.53 -17.37 12.49
CA TYR A 119 -37.40 -18.51 12.17
C TYR A 119 -38.43 -18.78 13.28
N LEU A 120 -38.05 -18.60 14.56
CA LEU A 120 -38.96 -18.81 15.68
C LEU A 120 -40.07 -17.74 15.73
N SER A 121 -39.78 -16.47 15.39
CA SER A 121 -40.81 -15.41 15.38
C SER A 121 -41.85 -15.58 14.25
N ALA A 122 -41.44 -16.13 13.11
CA ALA A 122 -42.35 -16.40 11.99
C ALA A 122 -43.30 -17.57 12.28
N LEU A 123 -42.84 -18.57 13.04
CA LEU A 123 -43.67 -19.69 13.50
C LEU A 123 -44.67 -19.24 14.56
N ASP A 124 -44.25 -18.49 15.58
CA ASP A 124 -45.14 -17.99 16.65
C ASP A 124 -46.26 -17.08 16.11
N ALA A 125 -45.94 -16.15 15.21
CA ALA A 125 -46.92 -15.28 14.57
C ALA A 125 -47.96 -16.04 13.74
N SER A 126 -47.57 -17.18 13.14
CA SER A 126 -48.48 -18.04 12.36
C SER A 126 -49.45 -18.83 13.24
N TYR A 127 -49.06 -19.22 14.46
CA TYR A 127 -49.93 -19.90 15.42
C TYR A 127 -50.89 -18.93 16.12
N ALA A 128 -50.48 -17.67 16.32
CA ALA A 128 -51.35 -16.63 16.87
C ALA A 128 -52.57 -16.30 15.98
N PHE A 129 -52.46 -16.47 14.66
CA PHE A 129 -53.56 -16.22 13.72
C PHE A 129 -54.66 -17.31 13.73
N LEU A 130 -54.39 -18.49 14.29
CA LEU A 130 -55.34 -19.61 14.36
C LEU A 130 -56.02 -19.76 15.74
N GLY A 131 -55.73 -18.85 16.69
CA GLY A 131 -56.20 -18.91 18.07
C GLY A 131 -57.36 -17.97 18.43
N ASN A 132 -57.98 -17.28 17.48
CA ASN A 132 -59.20 -16.46 17.66
C ASN A 132 -60.17 -16.68 16.50
#